data_AF-A0AAV5H0A8-F1
#
_entry.id   AF-A0AAV5H0A8-F1
#
_cell.length_a   1.000
_cell.length_b   1.000
_cell.length_c   1.000
_cell.angle_alpha   90.00
_cell.angle_beta   90.00
_cell.angle_gamma   90.00
#
_symmetry.space_group_name_H-M   'P 1'
#
loop_
_entity.id
_entity.type
_entity.pdbx_description
1 polymer ?
#
loop_
_entity_poly.entity_id
_entity_poly.type
_entity_poly.pdbx_seq_one_letter_code
_entity_poly.pdbx_strand_id
1 'polypeptide(L)'
;MKQINLKSISVEESKEVEKIYEDLNTSKVLFKLLATSDKEYIRNELLYCDIKKDYEIAQKKYSNWWSDIVERYGLDKSKQQEYVVDFNSHVIFKFQE
;
A
#
# COMPACT_ATOMS: atom_id res chain seq x y z
N MET A 1 -14.58 -12.27 -12.96
CA MET A 1 -13.20 -11.82 -12.65
C MET A 1 -12.24 -12.98 -12.85
N LYS A 2 -11.35 -12.91 -13.84
CA LYS A 2 -10.26 -13.87 -14.03
C LYS A 2 -8.97 -13.26 -13.48
N GLN A 3 -8.24 -14.01 -12.67
CA GLN A 3 -6.91 -13.63 -12.19
C GLN A 3 -5.85 -14.24 -13.11
N ILE A 4 -4.90 -13.42 -13.57
CA ILE A 4 -3.73 -13.90 -14.31
C ILE A 4 -2.52 -13.77 -13.41
N ASN A 5 -1.90 -14.91 -13.07
CA ASN A 5 -0.63 -14.94 -12.37
C ASN A 5 0.47 -14.40 -13.29
N LEU A 6 1.05 -13.27 -12.92
CA LEU A 6 2.11 -12.63 -13.70
C LEU A 6 3.48 -13.15 -13.25
N LYS A 7 3.77 -13.05 -11.94
CA LYS A 7 5.10 -13.36 -11.37
C LYS A 7 5.01 -13.74 -9.90
N SER A 8 5.92 -14.61 -9.46
CA SER A 8 6.16 -14.89 -8.04
C SER A 8 7.19 -13.91 -7.47
N ILE A 9 6.93 -13.42 -6.26
CA ILE A 9 7.86 -12.63 -5.45
C ILE A 9 8.45 -13.50 -4.34
N SER A 10 9.61 -13.13 -3.79
CA SER A 10 10.18 -13.89 -2.67
C SER A 10 9.31 -13.71 -1.42
N VAL A 11 9.34 -14.71 -0.53
CA VAL A 11 8.59 -14.67 0.73
C VAL A 11 9.08 -13.51 1.60
N GLU A 12 10.39 -13.27 1.63
CA GLU A 12 11.01 -12.18 2.38
C GLU A 12 10.54 -10.81 1.87
N GLU A 13 10.57 -10.59 0.55
CA GLU A 13 10.11 -9.34 -0.06
C GLU A 13 8.60 -9.15 0.14
N SER A 14 7.83 -10.23 0.01
CA SER A 14 6.39 -10.19 0.26
C SER A 14 6.06 -9.77 1.69
N LYS A 15 6.77 -10.30 2.70
CA LYS A 15 6.54 -9.97 4.11
C LYS A 15 6.93 -8.53 4.45
N GLU A 16 8.05 -8.06 3.90
CA GLU A 16 8.50 -6.67 4.11
C GLU A 16 7.44 -5.68 3.61
N VAL A 17 6.84 -5.98 2.47
CA VAL A 17 5.87 -5.10 1.82
C VAL A 17 4.48 -5.23 2.41
N GLU A 18 4.09 -6.44 2.81
CA GLU A 18 2.87 -6.67 3.58
C GLU A 18 2.85 -5.77 4.81
N LYS A 19 3.97 -5.70 5.55
CA LYS A 19 4.10 -4.78 6.69
C LYS A 19 3.92 -3.31 6.30
N ILE A 20 4.57 -2.87 5.21
CA ILE A 20 4.41 -1.48 4.72
C ILE A 20 2.95 -1.21 4.34
N TYR A 21 2.27 -2.18 3.74
CA TYR A 21 0.89 -2.09 3.33
C TYR A 21 -0.07 -2.04 4.53
N GLU A 22 0.20 -2.84 5.57
CA GLU A 22 -0.51 -2.80 6.85
C GLU A 22 -0.32 -1.45 7.56
N ASP A 23 0.90 -0.93 7.62
CA ASP A 23 1.21 0.39 8.20
C ASP A 23 0.46 1.52 7.46
N LEU A 24 0.43 1.44 6.12
CA LEU A 24 -0.30 2.39 5.27
C LEU A 24 -1.80 2.38 5.57
N ASN A 25 -2.40 1.18 5.61
CA ASN A 25 -3.84 1.03 5.87
C ASN A 25 -4.22 1.45 7.29
N THR A 26 -3.40 1.06 8.28
CA THR A 26 -3.62 1.42 9.68
C THR A 26 -3.57 2.94 9.85
N SER A 27 -2.52 3.60 9.33
CA SER A 27 -2.39 5.05 9.39
C SER A 27 -3.55 5.76 8.68
N LYS A 28 -3.97 5.23 7.53
CA LYS A 28 -5.10 5.75 6.75
C LYS A 28 -6.43 5.71 7.51
N VAL A 29 -6.67 4.64 8.26
CA VAL A 29 -7.87 4.50 9.09
C VAL A 29 -7.78 5.45 10.28
N LEU A 30 -6.63 5.52 10.95
CA LEU A 30 -6.44 6.33 12.15
C LEU A 30 -6.61 7.83 11.89
N PHE A 31 -5.97 8.41 10.88
CA PHE A 31 -6.14 9.86 10.65
C PHE A 31 -7.56 10.20 10.20
N LYS A 32 -8.27 9.31 9.50
CA LYS A 32 -9.69 9.50 9.17
C LYS A 32 -10.58 9.51 10.42
N LEU A 33 -10.31 8.62 11.38
CA LEU A 33 -11.00 8.59 12.66
C LEU A 33 -10.74 9.87 13.47
N LEU A 34 -9.51 10.36 13.48
CA LEU A 34 -9.18 11.61 14.17
C LEU A 34 -9.79 12.85 13.50
N ALA A 35 -10.04 12.81 12.20
CA ALA A 35 -10.69 13.87 11.44
C ALA A 35 -12.22 13.70 11.32
N THR A 36 -12.85 12.82 12.10
CA THR A 36 -14.30 12.54 11.96
C THR A 36 -15.18 13.70 12.44
N SER A 37 -14.65 14.61 13.27
CA SER A 37 -15.29 15.89 13.59
C SER A 37 -14.27 16.97 13.90
N ASP A 38 -14.64 18.25 13.72
CA ASP A 38 -13.76 19.38 14.01
C ASP A 38 -13.30 19.40 15.48
N LYS A 39 -14.16 18.98 16.42
CA LYS A 39 -13.81 18.92 17.85
C LYS A 39 -12.77 17.83 18.14
N GLU A 40 -12.91 16.66 17.54
CA GLU A 40 -11.94 15.57 17.69
C GLU A 40 -10.63 15.87 16.97
N TYR A 41 -10.70 16.57 15.83
CA TYR A 41 -9.52 17.05 15.12
C TYR A 41 -8.73 18.07 15.97
N ILE A 42 -9.38 19.13 16.46
CA ILE A 42 -8.72 20.16 17.29
C ILE A 42 -8.11 19.54 18.56
N ARG A 43 -8.80 18.57 19.17
CA ARG A 43 -8.31 17.88 20.37
C ARG A 43 -7.07 17.03 20.10
N ASN A 44 -6.96 16.46 18.90
CA ASN A 44 -5.92 15.49 18.54
C ASN A 44 -5.02 16.01 17.40
N GLU A 45 -4.95 17.31 17.16
CA GLU A 45 -4.32 17.90 15.97
C GLU A 45 -2.86 17.45 15.81
N LEU A 46 -2.10 17.44 16.90
CA LEU A 46 -0.70 16.96 16.90
C LEU A 46 -0.61 15.48 16.52
N LEU A 47 -1.43 14.63 17.13
CA LEU A 47 -1.48 13.20 16.83
C LEU A 47 -1.92 12.95 15.39
N TYR A 48 -2.88 13.73 14.89
CA TYR A 48 -3.28 13.68 13.49
C TYR A 48 -2.12 14.01 12.55
N CYS A 49 -1.37 15.08 12.84
CA CYS A 49 -0.21 15.47 12.04
C CYS A 49 0.88 14.40 12.04
N ASP A 50 1.16 13.78 13.18
CA ASP A 50 2.14 12.71 13.29
C ASP A 50 1.70 11.47 12.49
N ILE A 51 0.46 11.02 12.64
CA ILE A 51 -0.07 9.87 11.88
C ILE A 51 -0.15 10.16 10.38
N LYS A 52 -0.49 11.39 9.99
CA LYS A 52 -0.47 11.81 8.58
C LYS A 52 0.95 11.75 8.01
N LYS A 53 1.95 12.18 8.77
CA LYS A 53 3.35 12.09 8.36
C LYS A 53 3.80 10.63 8.22
N ASP A 54 3.41 9.77 9.15
CA ASP A 54 3.71 8.34 9.07
C ASP A 54 3.05 7.68 7.85
N TYR A 55 1.80 8.06 7.55
CA TYR A 55 1.11 7.66 6.33
C TYR A 55 1.88 8.09 5.06
N GLU A 56 2.30 9.34 4.97
CA GLU A 56 3.06 9.86 3.83
C GLU A 56 4.40 9.13 3.63
N ILE A 57 5.09 8.81 4.74
CA ILE A 57 6.33 8.03 4.71
C ILE A 57 6.06 6.60 4.21
N ALA A 58 5.05 5.92 4.76
CA ALA A 58 4.67 4.57 4.34
C ALA A 58 4.24 4.53 2.87
N GLN A 59 3.45 5.52 2.43
CA GLN A 59 3.01 5.66 1.05
C GLN A 59 4.18 5.81 0.08
N LYS A 60 5.18 6.63 0.45
CA LYS A 60 6.39 6.81 -0.35
C LYS A 60 7.20 5.51 -0.45
N LYS A 61 7.38 4.79 0.66
CA LYS A 61 8.07 3.49 0.67
C LYS A 61 7.37 2.47 -0.23
N TYR A 62 6.04 2.35 -0.10
CA TYR A 62 5.24 1.45 -0.92
C TYR A 62 5.31 1.82 -2.41
N SER A 63 5.22 3.11 -2.74
CA SER A 63 5.25 3.59 -4.13
C SER A 63 6.60 3.33 -4.81
N ASN A 64 7.70 3.53 -4.06
CA ASN A 64 9.04 3.21 -4.55
C ASN A 64 9.18 1.71 -4.80
N TRP A 65 8.81 0.89 -3.81
CA TRP A 65 8.84 -0.57 -3.96
C TRP A 65 8.00 -1.03 -5.15
N TRP A 66 6.78 -0.49 -5.32
CA TRP A 66 5.90 -0.88 -6.41
C TRP A 66 6.48 -0.52 -7.78
N SER A 67 7.11 0.66 -7.89
CA SER A 67 7.80 1.08 -9.11
C SER A 67 8.95 0.14 -9.45
N ASP A 68 9.74 -0.25 -8.45
CA ASP A 68 10.85 -1.19 -8.59
C ASP A 68 10.37 -2.58 -9.03
N ILE A 69 9.24 -3.05 -8.49
CA ILE A 69 8.61 -4.32 -8.86
C ILE A 69 8.13 -4.29 -10.29
N VAL A 70 7.39 -3.25 -10.68
CA VAL A 70 6.89 -3.11 -12.05
C VAL A 70 8.06 -3.13 -13.05
N GLU A 71 9.17 -2.47 -12.72
CA GLU A 71 10.37 -2.46 -13.56
C GLU A 71 11.11 -3.79 -13.57
N ARG A 72 11.41 -4.36 -12.40
CA ARG A 72 12.16 -5.63 -12.25
C ARG A 72 11.48 -6.79 -12.96
N TYR A 73 10.15 -6.81 -12.94
CA TYR A 73 9.35 -7.85 -13.55
C TYR A 73 8.90 -7.55 -14.98
N GLY A 74 9.29 -6.40 -15.55
CA GLY A 74 8.95 -6.00 -16.92
C GLY A 74 7.45 -5.81 -17.12
N LEU A 75 6.74 -5.38 -16.08
CA LEU A 75 5.30 -5.13 -16.14
C LEU A 75 5.02 -3.79 -16.85
N ASP A 76 3.83 -3.67 -17.45
CA ASP A 76 3.44 -2.46 -18.16
C ASP A 76 3.13 -1.33 -17.16
N LYS A 77 4.03 -0.34 -17.08
CA LYS A 77 3.88 0.84 -16.19
C LYS A 77 2.54 1.57 -16.43
N SER A 78 1.99 1.57 -17.64
CA SER A 78 0.70 2.21 -17.94
C SER A 78 -0.50 1.49 -17.32
N LYS A 79 -0.34 0.21 -16.95
CA LYS A 79 -1.38 -0.65 -16.37
C LYS A 79 -1.09 -1.03 -14.92
N GLN A 80 -0.18 -0.31 -14.26
CA GLN A 80 0.22 -0.63 -12.88
C GLN A 80 -0.93 -0.67 -11.88
N GLN A 81 -2.03 0.04 -12.15
CA GLN A 81 -3.24 0.05 -11.30
C GLN A 81 -4.08 -1.22 -11.43
N GLU A 82 -3.85 -2.03 -12.47
CA GLU A 82 -4.54 -3.30 -12.73
C GLU A 82 -3.83 -4.48 -12.06
N TYR A 83 -2.64 -4.26 -11.51
CA TYR A 83 -1.83 -5.28 -10.85
C TYR A 83 -2.02 -5.24 -9.34
N VAL A 84 -2.08 -6.41 -8.71
CA VAL A 84 -2.22 -6.56 -7.26
C VAL A 84 -1.31 -7.68 -6.79
N VAL A 85 -0.80 -7.54 -5.57
CA VAL A 85 0.02 -8.54 -4.90
C VAL A 85 -0.90 -9.36 -4.01
N ASP A 86 -0.86 -10.68 -4.18
CA ASP A 86 -1.38 -11.62 -3.20
C ASP A 86 -0.28 -11.89 -2.17
N PHE A 87 -0.44 -11.39 -0.95
CA PHE A 87 0.53 -11.63 0.12
C PHE A 87 0.46 -13.07 0.67
N ASN A 88 -0.66 -13.79 0.50
CA ASN A 88 -0.78 -15.19 0.93
C ASN A 88 -0.10 -16.14 -0.04
N SER A 89 -0.28 -15.90 -1.35
CA SER A 89 0.33 -16.74 -2.38
C SER A 89 1.66 -16.21 -2.92
N HIS A 90 2.10 -15.04 -2.48
CA HIS A 90 3.32 -14.35 -2.92
C HIS A 90 3.39 -14.18 -4.45
N VAL A 91 2.25 -13.80 -5.05
CA VAL A 91 2.11 -13.68 -6.51
C VAL A 91 1.55 -12.31 -6.87
N ILE A 92 2.13 -11.69 -7.89
CA ILE A 92 1.53 -10.54 -8.55
C ILE A 92 0.55 -11.07 -9.59
N PHE A 93 -0.70 -10.63 -9.50
CA PHE A 93 -1.73 -10.97 -10.46
C PHE A 93 -2.38 -9.73 -11.05
N LYS A 94 -2.97 -9.90 -12.23
CA LYS A 94 -3.75 -8.86 -12.90
C LYS A 94 -5.24 -9.15 -12.75
N PHE A 95 -6.03 -8.13 -12.41
CA PHE A 95 -7.48 -8.20 -12.53
C PHE A 95 -7.89 -7.95 -13.98
N GLN A 96 -8.69 -8.87 -14.56
CA GLN A 96 -9.45 -8.62 -15.79
C GLN A 96 -10.94 -8.53 -15.44
N GLU A 97 -11.56 -7.42 -15.86
CA GLU A 97 -13.02 -7.24 -15.86
C GLU A 97 -13.72 -8.34 -16.68
#